data_AF-A0A3N5J2C7-F1
#
_entry.id   AF-A0A3N5J2C7-F1
#
_cell.length_a   1.000
_cell.length_b   1.000
_cell.length_c   1.000
_cell.angle_alpha   90.00
_cell.angle_beta   90.00
_cell.angle_gamma   90.00
#
_symmetry.space_group_name_H-M   'P 1'
#
loop_
_entity.id
_entity.type
_entity.pdbx_description
1 polymer ?
#
loop_
_entity_poly.entity_id
_entity_poly.type
_entity_poly.pdbx_seq_one_letter_code
_entity_poly.pdbx_strand_id
1 'polypeptide(L)' 'MIKSMTGYGRVEAICDGRNIVVEAKSVNHRFLEISLRTPAALYPLEMEYKKKIGERFKRG' A
#
# COMPACT_ATOMS: atom_id res chain seq x y z
N MET A 1 20.08 11.28 5.52
CA MET A 1 20.18 9.96 6.18
C MET A 1 19.17 9.02 5.53
N ILE A 2 19.60 7.93 4.90
CA ILE A 2 18.70 6.94 4.30
C ILE A 2 18.07 6.14 5.46
N LYS A 3 16.79 6.36 5.75
CA LYS A 3 16.03 5.53 6.69
C LYS A 3 15.82 4.14 6.07
N SER A 4 15.75 3.07 6.86
CA SER A 4 15.30 1.78 6.32
C SER A 4 13.84 1.89 5.85
N MET A 5 13.51 1.38 4.66
CA MET A 5 12.12 1.24 4.20
C MET A 5 11.52 -0.11 4.57
N THR A 6 12.33 -1.05 5.07
CA THR A 6 11.85 -2.37 5.45
C THR A 6 10.92 -2.27 6.64
N GLY A 7 9.70 -2.76 6.50
CA GLY A 7 8.70 -2.73 7.56
C GLY A 7 7.45 -3.48 7.19
N TYR A 8 6.68 -3.82 8.21
CA TYR A 8 5.34 -4.37 8.09
C TYR A 8 4.39 -3.51 8.93
N GLY A 9 3.20 -3.25 8.40
CA GLY A 9 2.14 -2.55 9.10
C GLY A 9 0.80 -3.17 8.74
N ARG A 10 -0.09 -3.23 9.73
CA ARG A 10 -1.48 -3.63 9.55
C ARG A 10 -2.37 -2.60 10.22
N VAL A 11 -3.44 -2.23 9.53
CA VAL A 11 -4.49 -1.37 10.05
C VAL A 11 -5.84 -2.01 9.77
N GLU A 12 -6.74 -1.83 10.71
CA GLU A 12 -8.12 -2.27 10.62
C GLU A 12 -9.01 -1.10 11.02
N ALA A 13 -9.99 -0.79 10.19
CA ALA A 13 -10.88 0.34 10.38
C ALA A 13 -12.26 0.04 9.83
N ILE A 14 -13.29 0.59 10.47
CA ILE A 14 -14.66 0.53 9.98
C ILE A 14 -14.90 1.77 9.11
N CYS A 15 -15.27 1.56 7.86
CA CYS A 15 -15.64 2.61 6.91
C CYS A 15 -17.03 2.29 6.36
N ASP A 16 -17.99 3.20 6.51
CA ASP A 16 -19.36 3.05 6.02
C ASP A 16 -20.03 1.72 6.42
N GLY A 17 -19.80 1.30 7.66
CA GLY A 17 -20.32 0.04 8.21
C GLY A 17 -19.61 -1.22 7.70
N ARG A 18 -18.54 -1.09 6.91
CA ARG A 18 -17.73 -2.19 6.41
C ARG A 18 -16.41 -2.23 7.15
N ASN A 19 -16.00 -3.42 7.58
CA ASN A 19 -14.67 -3.61 8.14
C ASN A 19 -13.64 -3.70 7.01
N ILE A 20 -12.65 -2.81 7.04
CA ILE A 20 -11.56 -2.75 6.06
C ILE A 20 -10.26 -3.04 6.78
N VAL A 21 -9.59 -4.10 6.33
CA VAL A 21 -8.25 -4.48 6.80
C VAL A 21 -7.26 -4.22 5.68
N VAL A 22 -6.19 -3.51 5.99
CA VAL A 22 -5.08 -3.25 5.06
C VAL A 22 -3.78 -3.68 5.70
N GLU A 23 -2.99 -4.44 4.95
CA GLU A 23 -1.66 -4.85 5.33
C GLU A 23 -0.66 -4.33 4.31
N ALA A 24 0.44 -3.77 4.78
CA ALA A 24 1.53 -3.27 3.96
C ALA A 24 2.84 -3.87 4.43
N LYS A 25 3.61 -4.40 3.48
CA LYS A 25 4.99 -4.81 3.67
C LYS A 25 5.85 -4.04 2.68
N SER A 26 7.00 -3.55 3.12
CA SER A 26 8.01 -2.94 2.25
C SER A 26 9.37 -3.51 2.58
N VAL A 27 10.25 -3.49 1.59
CA VAL A 27 11.65 -3.85 1.70
C VAL A 27 12.50 -2.65 1.25
N ASN A 28 13.75 -2.61 1.66
CA ASN A 28 14.64 -1.54 1.25
C ASN A 28 15.06 -1.69 -0.22
N HIS A 29 14.26 -1.15 -1.14
CA HIS A 29 14.55 -1.11 -2.57
C HIS A 29 14.78 0.33 -3.05
N ARG A 30 15.64 0.51 -4.08
CA ARG A 30 16.00 1.84 -4.60
C ARG A 30 14.87 2.49 -5.40
N PHE A 31 14.04 1.67 -6.04
CA PHE A 31 12.86 2.10 -6.80
C PHE A 31 11.60 1.72 -6.05
N LEU A 32 10.52 2.44 -6.32
CA LEU A 32 9.20 2.10 -5.79
C LEU A 32 8.53 1.07 -6.69
N GLU A 33 8.34 -0.15 -6.19
CA GLU A 33 7.56 -1.18 -6.87
C GLU A 33 6.34 -1.56 -6.02
N ILE A 34 5.15 -1.29 -6.55
CA ILE A 34 3.90 -1.47 -5.81
C ILE A 34 3.20 -2.72 -6.34
N SER A 35 3.11 -3.75 -5.49
CA SER A 35 2.28 -4.93 -5.73
C SER A 35 1.05 -4.86 -4.82
N LEU A 36 -0.15 -4.86 -5.41
CA LEU A 36 -1.41 -4.82 -4.69
C LEU A 36 -2.11 -6.17 -4.83
N ARG A 37 -2.52 -6.73 -3.69
CA ARG A 37 -3.41 -7.90 -3.65
C ARG A 37 -4.74 -7.43 -3.13
N THR A 38 -5.72 -7.29 -4.02
CA THR A 38 -7.06 -6.83 -3.67
C THR A 38 -8.13 -7.83 -4.11
N PRO A 39 -9.35 -7.80 -3.55
CA PRO A 39 -10.48 -8.56 -4.09
C PRO A 39 -10.83 -8.08 -5.51
N ALA A 40 -11.43 -8.96 -6.32
CA ALA A 40 -11.78 -8.67 -7.71
C ALA A 40 -12.64 -7.40 -7.89
N ALA A 41 -13.52 -7.11 -6.92
CA ALA A 41 -14.34 -5.90 -6.93
C ALA A 41 -13.53 -4.59 -6.89
N LEU A 42 -12.27 -4.62 -6.44
CA LEU A 42 -11.40 -3.45 -6.33
C LEU A 42 -10.35 -3.36 -7.45
N TYR A 43 -10.29 -4.33 -8.37
CA TYR A 43 -9.34 -4.29 -9.49
C TYR A 43 -9.43 -3.01 -10.33
N PRO A 44 -10.61 -2.44 -10.62
CA PRO A 44 -10.69 -1.18 -11.37
C PRO A 44 -9.98 0.01 -10.67
N LEU A 45 -9.82 -0.05 -9.35
CA LEU A 45 -9.19 1.00 -8.53
C LEU A 45 -7.68 0.82 -8.36
N GLU A 46 -7.10 -0.26 -8.89
CA GLU A 46 -5.69 -0.60 -8.65
C GLU A 46 -4.74 0.51 -9.11
N MET A 47 -4.99 1.11 -10.28
CA MET A 47 -4.18 2.22 -10.79
C MET A 47 -4.28 3.47 -9.88
N GLU A 48 -5.46 3.75 -9.35
CA GLU A 48 -5.66 4.89 -8.45
C GLU A 48 -4.90 4.69 -7.14
N TYR A 49 -4.94 3.47 -6.57
CA TYR A 49 -4.16 3.13 -5.38
C TYR A 49 -2.66 3.28 -5.63
N LYS A 50 -2.15 2.74 -6.74
CA LYS A 50 -0.73 2.87 -7.11
C LYS A 50 -0.30 4.33 -7.23
N LYS A 51 -1.13 5.16 -7.86
CA LYS A 51 -0.89 6.61 -7.98
C LYS A 51 -0.78 7.27 -6.59
N LYS A 52 -1.79 7.08 -5.73
CA LYS A 52 -1.80 7.68 -4.37
C LYS A 52 -0.64 7.21 -3.50
N ILE A 53 -0.23 5.94 -3.62
CA ILE A 53 0.94 5.40 -2.92
C ILE A 53 2.24 6.06 -3.45
N GLY A 54 2.39 6.20 -4.76
CA GLY A 54 3.56 6.85 -5.39
C GLY A 54 3.66 8.37 -5.17
N GLU A 55 2.56 9.02 -4.78
CA GLU A 55 2.59 10.40 -4.30
C GLU A 55 3.28 10.49 -2.92
N ARG A 56 3.07 9.51 -2.03
CA ARG A 56 3.61 9.48 -0.66
C ARG A 56 4.99 8.83 -0.56
N PHE A 57 5.25 7.77 -1.30
CA PHE A 57 6.50 7.03 -1.29
C PHE A 57 7.24 7.23 -2.60
N LYS A 58 8.58 7.27 -2.55
CA LYS A 58 9.44 7.43 -3.74
C LYS A 58 10.38 6.23 -3.98
N ARG A 59 10.38 5.28 -3.06
CA ARG A 59 11.24 4.09 -3.05
C ARG A 59 10.61 2.99 -2.20
N GLY A 60 11.05 1.74 -2.38
CA GLY A 60 10.70 0.59 -1.54
C GLY A 60 9.71 -0.38 -2.18
#